data_AF-A0A938BCW8-F1
#
_entry.id   AF-A0A938BCW8-F1
#
_cell.length_a   1.000
_cell.length_b   1.000
_cell.length_c   1.000
_cell.angle_alpha   90.00
_cell.angle_beta   90.00
_cell.angle_gamma   90.00
#
_symmetry.space_group_name_H-M   'P 1'
#
loop_
_entity.id
_entity.type
_entity.pdbx_description
1 polymer ?
#
loop_
_entity_poly.entity_id
_entity_poly.type
_entity_poly.pdbx_seq_one_letter_code
_entity_poly.pdbx_strand_id
1 'polypeptide(L)'
;AQWKKVHELLIAAARSTEHILENPVPFVLQTSLNDFYVSYELNAYTDKPNMMAKIYSELHQNIQDKFNEAGVEIMSPHYSALRDGNQTTIPEDYLPRSYAPPAFRIFPLENLFRKPDGKAPSNNNT
;
A
#
# COMPACT_ATOMS: atom_id res chain seq x y z
N ALA A 1 -15.17 8.62 -16.33
CA ALA A 1 -14.09 7.61 -16.27
C ALA A 1 -13.02 8.10 -15.30
N GLN A 2 -12.47 7.23 -14.47
CA GLN A 2 -11.55 7.62 -13.37
C GLN A 2 -10.30 8.36 -13.86
N TRP A 3 -9.79 8.06 -15.06
CA TRP A 3 -8.61 8.71 -15.63
C TRP A 3 -8.76 10.24 -15.81
N LYS A 4 -9.96 10.74 -16.12
CA LYS A 4 -10.21 12.19 -16.23
C LYS A 4 -9.98 12.88 -14.90
N LYS A 5 -10.44 12.23 -13.82
CA LYS A 5 -10.26 12.74 -12.46
C LYS A 5 -8.79 12.72 -12.06
N VAL A 6 -8.06 11.66 -12.40
CA VAL A 6 -6.60 11.58 -12.19
C VAL A 6 -5.88 12.74 -12.88
N HIS A 7 -6.20 13.03 -14.15
CA HIS A 7 -5.64 14.17 -14.88
C HIS A 7 -5.94 15.50 -14.19
N GLU A 8 -7.19 15.73 -13.80
CA GLU A 8 -7.60 16.94 -13.09
C GLU A 8 -6.81 17.14 -11.79
N LEU A 9 -6.64 16.07 -11.01
CA LEU A 9 -5.94 16.12 -9.72
C LEU A 9 -4.44 16.37 -9.89
N LEU A 10 -3.79 15.72 -10.87
CA LEU A 10 -2.38 15.95 -11.17
C LEU A 10 -2.13 17.41 -11.65
N ILE A 11 -3.01 17.94 -12.51
CA ILE A 11 -2.91 19.34 -12.95
C ILE A 11 -3.18 20.30 -11.79
N ALA A 12 -4.14 20.01 -10.92
CA ALA A 12 -4.43 20.81 -9.74
C ALA A 12 -3.25 20.82 -8.77
N ALA A 13 -2.57 19.69 -8.58
CA ALA A 13 -1.35 19.60 -7.77
C ALA A 13 -0.22 20.44 -8.35
N ALA A 14 0.02 20.37 -9.67
CA ALA A 14 1.02 21.22 -10.34
C ALA A 14 0.72 22.72 -10.14
N ARG A 15 -0.54 23.14 -10.32
CA ARG A 15 -0.96 24.53 -10.13
C ARG A 15 -0.89 25.02 -8.68
N SER A 16 -0.94 24.11 -7.72
CA SER A 16 -0.82 24.43 -6.29
C SER A 16 0.64 24.51 -5.83
N THR A 17 1.60 24.14 -6.69
CA THR A 17 3.02 24.10 -6.35
C THR A 17 3.68 25.45 -6.63
N GLU A 18 4.38 25.99 -5.64
CA GLU A 18 5.12 27.24 -5.78
C GLU A 18 6.13 27.17 -6.93
N HIS A 19 6.29 28.28 -7.66
CA HIS A 19 7.23 28.43 -8.79
C HIS A 19 6.91 27.58 -10.03
N ILE A 20 5.79 26.88 -10.09
CA ILE A 20 5.26 26.36 -11.35
C ILE A 20 4.55 27.48 -12.11
N LEU A 21 4.88 27.62 -13.39
CA LEU A 21 4.32 28.62 -14.27
C LEU A 21 2.87 28.28 -14.63
N GLU A 22 1.99 29.28 -14.62
CA GLU A 22 0.63 29.14 -15.15
C GLU A 22 0.62 29.03 -16.68
N ASN A 23 1.58 29.69 -17.34
CA ASN A 23 1.77 29.68 -18.77
C ASN A 23 3.24 29.41 -19.11
N PRO A 24 3.57 28.34 -19.85
CA PRO A 24 2.65 27.34 -20.43
C PRO A 24 1.94 26.47 -19.37
N VAL A 25 0.68 26.10 -19.69
CA VAL A 25 -0.20 25.36 -18.77
C VAL A 25 0.32 23.93 -18.55
N PRO A 26 0.35 23.42 -17.31
CA PRO A 26 0.67 22.02 -17.05
C PRO A 26 -0.28 21.06 -17.75
N PHE A 27 0.23 19.92 -18.22
CA PHE A 27 -0.55 18.88 -18.87
C PHE A 27 -0.10 17.49 -18.45
N VAL A 28 -0.98 16.50 -18.66
CA VAL A 28 -0.72 15.10 -18.32
C VAL A 28 -0.78 14.26 -19.58
N LEU A 29 0.27 13.46 -19.80
CA LEU A 29 0.28 12.41 -20.82
C LEU A 29 -0.04 11.07 -20.17
N GLN A 30 -0.81 10.24 -20.88
CA GLN A 30 -0.96 8.84 -20.54
C GLN A 30 0.05 8.06 -21.38
N THR A 31 1.16 7.65 -20.75
CA THR A 31 2.33 7.13 -21.48
C THR A 31 2.25 5.64 -21.75
N SER A 32 1.51 4.87 -20.94
CA SER A 32 1.32 3.42 -21.14
C SER A 32 0.05 2.93 -20.47
N LEU A 33 -0.52 1.86 -21.05
CA LEU A 33 -1.58 1.05 -20.46
C LEU A 33 -0.98 -0.31 -20.13
N ASN A 34 -0.54 -0.49 -18.88
CA ASN A 34 0.05 -1.75 -18.43
C ASN A 34 -1.05 -2.69 -17.91
N ASP A 35 -0.69 -3.95 -17.69
CA ASP A 35 -1.64 -5.00 -17.31
C ASP A 35 -2.41 -4.71 -16.01
N PHE A 36 -1.81 -3.96 -15.08
CA PHE A 36 -2.40 -3.68 -13.76
C PHE A 36 -2.60 -2.19 -13.47
N TYR A 37 -2.09 -1.30 -14.32
CA TYR A 37 -2.13 0.14 -14.05
C TYR A 37 -1.89 0.97 -15.30
N VAL A 38 -2.29 2.23 -15.22
CA VAL A 38 -2.03 3.24 -16.25
C VAL A 38 -0.85 4.10 -15.82
N SER A 39 0.12 4.31 -16.72
CA SER A 39 1.22 5.24 -16.49
C SER A 39 0.83 6.65 -16.93
N TYR A 40 1.02 7.60 -16.03
CA TYR A 40 0.82 9.03 -16.29
C TYR A 40 2.13 9.79 -16.15
N GLU A 41 2.31 10.81 -16.97
CA GLU A 41 3.43 11.74 -16.90
C GLU A 41 2.87 13.16 -16.80
N LEU A 42 3.16 13.82 -15.67
CA LEU A 42 2.79 15.21 -15.43
C LEU A 42 3.92 16.13 -15.91
N ASN A 43 3.60 16.98 -16.86
CA ASN A 43 4.52 17.97 -17.42
C ASN A 43 4.16 19.37 -16.91
N ALA A 44 5.12 20.03 -16.28
CA ALA A 44 4.97 21.39 -15.75
C ALA A 44 6.28 22.17 -15.90
N TYR A 45 6.18 23.50 -15.90
CA TYR A 45 7.29 24.38 -16.28
C TYR A 45 7.64 25.32 -15.13
N THR A 46 8.91 25.65 -14.96
CA THR A 46 9.39 26.62 -13.98
C THR A 46 10.57 27.41 -14.54
N ASP A 47 10.69 28.67 -14.13
CA ASP A 47 11.83 29.54 -14.43
C ASP A 47 12.89 29.54 -13.30
N LYS A 48 12.71 28.69 -12.26
CA LYS A 48 13.60 28.58 -11.09
C LYS A 48 14.35 27.25 -11.04
N PRO A 49 15.29 26.96 -11.96
CA PRO A 49 15.99 25.67 -12.00
C PRO A 49 16.83 25.42 -10.74
N ASN A 50 17.31 26.46 -10.07
CA ASN A 50 18.04 26.36 -8.81
C ASN A 50 17.18 25.85 -7.63
N MET A 51 15.85 25.87 -7.76
CA MET A 51 14.91 25.46 -6.72
C MET A 51 14.30 24.08 -6.98
N MET A 52 14.77 23.34 -8.00
CA MET A 52 14.13 22.11 -8.47
C MET A 52 13.86 21.09 -7.36
N ALA A 53 14.83 20.85 -6.47
CA ALA A 53 14.65 19.90 -5.38
C ALA A 53 13.48 20.27 -4.46
N LYS A 54 13.31 21.57 -4.16
CA LYS A 54 12.19 22.08 -3.37
C LYS A 54 10.87 21.93 -4.15
N ILE A 55 10.86 22.35 -5.41
CA ILE A 55 9.67 22.31 -6.28
C ILE A 55 9.17 20.86 -6.43
N TYR A 56 10.05 19.89 -6.68
CA TYR A 56 9.68 18.48 -6.76
C TYR A 56 9.12 17.95 -5.45
N SER A 57 9.74 18.29 -4.32
CA SER A 57 9.27 17.87 -3.00
C SER A 57 7.85 18.39 -2.73
N GLU A 58 7.61 19.67 -2.99
CA GLU A 58 6.31 20.31 -2.82
C GLU A 58 5.28 19.77 -3.81
N LEU A 59 5.66 19.53 -5.07
CA LEU A 59 4.80 18.90 -6.07
C LEU A 59 4.32 17.51 -5.62
N HIS A 60 5.22 16.69 -5.09
CA HIS A 60 4.85 15.37 -4.56
C HIS A 60 3.93 15.45 -3.35
N GLN A 61 4.09 16.45 -2.48
CA GLN A 61 3.17 16.70 -1.37
C GLN A 61 1.79 17.09 -1.89
N ASN A 62 1.72 18.05 -2.81
CA ASN A 62 0.48 18.49 -3.43
C ASN A 62 -0.24 17.36 -4.18
N ILE A 63 0.48 16.45 -4.84
CA ILE A 63 -0.14 15.27 -5.47
C ILE A 63 -0.81 14.39 -4.40
N GLN A 64 -0.11 14.09 -3.30
CA GLN A 64 -0.68 13.30 -2.21
C GLN A 64 -1.91 13.97 -1.62
N ASP A 65 -1.83 15.27 -1.33
CA ASP A 65 -2.92 16.03 -0.72
C ASP A 65 -4.16 16.07 -1.64
N LYS A 66 -3.99 16.39 -2.93
CA LYS A 66 -5.11 16.49 -3.86
C LYS A 66 -5.82 15.16 -4.08
N PHE A 67 -5.07 14.06 -4.11
CA PHE A 67 -5.65 12.73 -4.23
C PHE A 67 -6.36 12.31 -2.95
N ASN A 68 -5.76 12.55 -1.78
CA ASN A 68 -6.40 12.31 -0.48
C ASN A 68 -7.69 13.12 -0.30
N GLU A 69 -7.66 14.43 -0.59
CA GLU A 69 -8.82 15.33 -0.56
C GLU A 69 -9.97 14.84 -1.46
N ALA A 70 -9.62 14.24 -2.61
CA ALA A 70 -10.58 13.71 -3.56
C ALA A 70 -11.03 12.27 -3.26
N GLY A 71 -10.49 11.64 -2.22
CA GLY A 71 -10.75 10.23 -1.89
C GLY A 71 -10.26 9.27 -2.98
N VAL A 72 -9.24 9.66 -3.76
CA VAL A 72 -8.63 8.83 -4.81
C VAL A 72 -7.35 8.25 -4.27
N GLU A 73 -7.28 6.93 -4.18
CA GLU A 73 -6.11 6.23 -3.67
C GLU A 73 -4.98 6.18 -4.72
N ILE A 74 -3.76 6.57 -4.33
CA ILE A 74 -2.54 6.51 -5.18
C ILE A 74 -1.84 5.15 -5.05
N MET A 75 -2.56 4.07 -4.71
CA MET A 75 -1.92 2.79 -4.38
C MET A 75 -0.94 2.36 -5.48
N SER A 76 0.27 1.98 -5.06
CA SER A 76 1.20 1.33 -5.95
C SER A 76 0.57 0.00 -6.41
N PRO A 77 0.65 -0.34 -7.70
CA PRO A 77 0.18 -1.63 -8.22
C PRO A 77 0.76 -2.84 -7.48
N HIS A 78 1.87 -2.63 -6.77
CA HIS A 78 2.59 -3.65 -6.01
C HIS A 78 2.29 -3.67 -4.51
N TYR A 79 1.11 -3.22 -4.04
CA TYR A 79 0.71 -3.52 -2.66
C TYR A 79 0.25 -4.98 -2.55
N SER A 80 1.19 -5.88 -2.26
CA SER A 80 0.92 -7.24 -1.78
C SER A 80 1.39 -7.34 -0.34
N ALA A 81 0.48 -7.13 0.62
CA ALA A 81 0.76 -7.39 2.02
C ALA A 81 0.51 -8.87 2.33
N LEU A 82 1.56 -9.68 2.24
CA LEU A 82 1.56 -11.03 2.83
C LEU A 82 1.91 -10.90 4.32
N ARG A 83 0.89 -11.07 5.18
CA ARG A 83 1.05 -11.10 6.64
C ARG A 83 1.39 -12.52 7.10
N ASP A 84 2.38 -12.65 8.00
CA ASP A 84 2.53 -13.88 8.78
C ASP A 84 1.36 -14.00 9.77
N GLY A 85 0.43 -14.92 9.49
CA GLY A 85 -0.74 -15.18 10.33
C GLY A 85 -0.41 -15.82 11.69
N ASN A 86 0.85 -16.23 11.93
CA ASN A 86 1.25 -16.82 13.20
C ASN A 86 1.49 -15.77 14.30
N GLN A 87 1.86 -14.53 13.94
CA GLN A 87 2.09 -13.46 14.92
C GLN A 87 0.82 -12.61 15.12
N THR A 88 0.51 -12.36 16.39
CA THR A 88 -0.60 -11.48 16.79
C THR A 88 -0.32 -10.03 16.36
N THR A 89 -1.38 -9.28 16.04
CA THR A 89 -1.32 -7.88 15.60
C THR A 89 -1.17 -6.87 16.75
N ILE A 90 -1.03 -7.37 17.98
CA ILE A 90 -0.87 -6.55 19.19
C ILE A 90 0.60 -6.11 19.28
N PRO A 91 0.90 -4.81 19.47
CA PRO A 91 2.28 -4.34 19.64
C PRO A 91 2.98 -5.05 20.81
N GLU A 92 4.29 -5.30 20.68
CA GLU A 92 5.04 -6.12 21.64
C GLU A 92 4.96 -5.63 23.08
N ASP A 93 4.87 -4.32 23.29
CA ASP A 93 4.76 -3.69 24.62
C ASP A 93 3.51 -4.09 25.40
N TYR A 94 2.49 -4.59 24.70
CA TYR A 94 1.21 -5.01 25.27
C TYR A 94 1.10 -6.53 25.38
N LEU A 95 2.12 -7.27 24.97
CA LEU A 95 2.16 -8.71 25.11
C LEU A 95 2.72 -9.10 26.48
N PRO A 96 2.12 -10.11 27.15
CA PRO A 96 2.74 -10.72 28.31
C PRO A 96 4.15 -11.20 27.95
N ARG A 97 5.13 -11.06 28.86
CA ARG A 97 6.52 -11.54 28.64
C ARG A 97 6.60 -13.04 28.31
N SER A 98 5.53 -13.78 28.55
CA SER A 98 5.38 -15.22 28.29
C SER A 98 4.66 -15.54 26.96
N TYR A 99 4.37 -14.55 26.12
CA TYR A 99 3.68 -14.79 24.85
C TYR A 99 4.57 -15.58 23.88
N ALA A 100 4.02 -16.65 23.31
CA ALA A 100 4.61 -17.40 22.21
C ALA A 100 3.59 -17.49 21.07
N PRO A 101 3.97 -17.18 19.81
CA PRO A 101 3.07 -17.28 18.67
C PRO A 101 2.62 -18.73 18.46
N PRO A 102 1.33 -18.99 18.17
CA PRO A 102 0.85 -20.34 17.91
C PRO A 102 1.52 -20.91 16.65
N ALA A 103 2.01 -22.15 16.75
CA ALA A 103 2.50 -22.88 15.59
C ALA A 103 1.32 -23.34 14.70
N PHE A 104 1.53 -23.30 13.39
CA PHE A 104 0.58 -23.81 12.40
C PHE A 104 0.37 -25.32 12.61
N ARG A 105 -0.86 -25.75 12.94
CA ARG A 105 -1.17 -27.16 13.20
C ARG A 105 -1.58 -27.85 11.91
N ILE A 106 -0.70 -28.69 11.36
CA ILE A 106 -0.98 -29.53 10.20
C ILE A 106 -1.44 -30.90 10.72
N PHE A 107 -2.70 -31.25 10.49
CA PHE A 107 -3.19 -32.60 10.77
C PHE A 107 -3.05 -33.45 9.50
N PRO A 108 -2.45 -34.66 9.56
CA PRO A 108 -2.49 -35.60 8.45
C PRO A 108 -3.94 -35.94 8.10
N LEU A 109 -4.27 -36.02 6.80
CA LEU A 109 -5.63 -36.34 6.33
C LEU A 109 -6.13 -37.70 6.86
N GLU A 110 -5.23 -38.63 7.21
CA GLU A 110 -5.63 -39.92 7.81
C GLU A 110 -6.40 -39.76 9.13
N ASN A 111 -6.14 -38.70 9.91
CA ASN A 111 -6.79 -38.48 11.20
C ASN A 111 -8.18 -37.85 11.10
N LEU A 112 -8.58 -37.33 9.93
CA LEU A 112 -9.91 -36.74 9.72
C LEU A 112 -10.98 -37.81 9.43
N PHE A 113 -10.57 -38.99 8.95
CA PHE A 113 -11.47 -40.09 8.56
C PHE A 113 -11.42 -41.30 9.49
N ARG A 114 -10.64 -41.26 10.57
CA ARG A 114 -10.57 -42.38 11.51
C ARG A 114 -11.75 -42.34 12.49
N LYS A 115 -12.70 -43.26 12.31
CA LYS A 115 -13.78 -43.56 13.26
C LYS A 115 -13.17 -43.92 14.65
N PRO A 116 -13.82 -43.55 15.78
CA PRO A 116 -13.21 -43.69 17.08
C PRO A 116 -13.38 -45.12 17.59
N ASP A 117 -12.30 -45.89 17.61
CA ASP A 117 -12.25 -47.17 18.34
C ASP A 117 -11.37 -46.99 19.57
N GLY A 118 -12.03 -47.06 20.72
CA GLY A 118 -11.47 -46.69 22.02
C GLY A 118 -10.45 -47.67 22.58
N LYS A 119 -9.43 -47.11 23.24
CA LYS A 119 -9.09 -47.35 24.65
C LYS A 119 -7.85 -46.50 25.02
N ALA A 120 -7.94 -45.80 26.15
CA ALA A 120 -6.92 -44.92 26.69
C ALA A 120 -5.72 -45.70 27.26
N PRO A 121 -4.48 -45.19 27.21
CA PRO A 121 -3.37 -45.79 27.94
C PRO A 121 -3.29 -45.24 29.37
N SER A 122 -3.15 -46.17 30.31
CA SER A 122 -2.91 -45.94 31.73
C SER A 122 -1.51 -45.40 31.99
N ASN A 123 -1.45 -44.48 32.94
CA ASN A 123 -0.26 -43.89 33.57
C ASN A 123 0.62 -44.95 34.26
N ASN A 124 1.88 -44.62 34.61
CA ASN A 124 2.54 -45.02 35.87
C ASN A 124 3.96 -44.40 36.02
N ASN A 125 4.13 -43.64 37.10
CA ASN A 125 5.39 -43.08 37.63
C ASN A 125 6.30 -44.16 38.25
N THR A 126 7.62 -44.03 38.08
CA THR A 126 8.65 -43.91 39.14
C THR A 126 9.96 -43.49 38.47
#